data_AF-A0A948DZA8-F1
#
_entry.id   AF-A0A948DZA8-F1
#
_cell.length_a   1.000
_cell.length_b   1.000
_cell.length_c   1.000
_cell.angle_alpha   90.00
_cell.angle_beta   90.00
_cell.angle_gamma   90.00
#
_symmetry.space_group_name_H-M   'P 1'
#
loop_
_entity.id
_entity.type
_entity.pdbx_description
1 polymer ?
#
loop_
_entity_poly.entity_id
_entity_poly.type
_entity_poly.pdbx_seq_one_letter_code
_entity_poly.pdbx_strand_id
1 'polypeptide(L)'
;MKHGIYLIITVIFLVSCDGDKIPCPCPDNTICGDNGQCVNKCLVADCEEGCDFETGECVPWMDENTQAKCADSQDNDGDGFRDCDDPDCAAFCQLSELCYDGTDNDGDGSVDCDDPDCALSDHCFPTETICTNGIDDDEDGDVDCDDDDCAEDIYCQPGGEMGDEQCSDGVDNDEDGSIDCADPGCQGSSDLCGSEDTHDRCADGIDNDGDGLTDCYDDECTGFTDICSVQPNDGWIGGICSDSTDCDYADSTCLTDSDFGGMCSLACTQYCPDSEDTNNSITFCIENPLSSGEGICVARCDTALFPGSGCREGYSCVSESRFNSTVVQSVCLPESLAPTQCSETDYPQPNAGIVSPAGIDGCPSGMAPIGTTNVCMDLWEAHLVEVTASGDIPFSPYHNPGTVSVKAVSAPGAVPQGYINQVQATSACAAAGKRLCSLSEWLSACQGSNNYIYPYGNTRISGACNDARSPHPVVEYFGTSDSWIWSELGHPCINQLHDSLDLTGTNVQCVSSWGHFDLMGNLHEWIDDPAGTFKGGYYVDTAINGEGCLYTTTAHNVSHWDYSTGFRCCATK
;
A
#
# COMPACT_ATOMS: atom_id res chain seq x y z
N MET A 1 -66.15 -83.46 72.63
CA MET A 1 -65.48 -83.79 73.91
C MET A 1 -63.99 -83.91 73.68
N LYS A 2 -63.19 -83.15 74.45
CA LYS A 2 -61.77 -83.35 74.84
C LYS A 2 -60.72 -83.44 73.72
N HIS A 3 -59.89 -82.42 73.53
CA HIS A 3 -58.64 -82.08 74.25
C HIS A 3 -57.43 -82.91 73.84
N GLY A 4 -56.36 -82.21 73.47
CA GLY A 4 -54.99 -82.70 73.38
C GLY A 4 -54.15 -81.93 72.35
N ILE A 5 -53.58 -80.79 72.73
CA ILE A 5 -52.54 -80.08 71.95
C ILE A 5 -51.19 -80.64 72.40
N TYR A 6 -50.41 -81.14 71.43
CA TYR A 6 -49.04 -81.64 71.61
C TYR A 6 -48.04 -80.72 70.90
N LEU A 7 -46.92 -80.51 71.59
CA LEU A 7 -45.68 -79.90 71.14
C LEU A 7 -44.98 -80.77 70.08
N ILE A 8 -44.25 -80.18 69.14
CA ILE A 8 -42.90 -80.54 68.63
C ILE A 8 -42.57 -79.68 67.38
N ILE A 9 -41.50 -78.90 67.50
CA ILE A 9 -40.37 -78.60 66.57
C ILE A 9 -40.65 -78.44 65.05
N THR A 10 -39.82 -77.59 64.42
CA THR A 10 -39.60 -77.36 62.97
C THR A 10 -40.60 -76.33 62.41
N VAL A 11 -40.24 -75.28 61.66
CA VAL A 11 -39.24 -75.15 60.60
C VAL A 11 -38.80 -73.67 60.55
N ILE A 12 -37.48 -73.44 60.49
CA ILE A 12 -36.90 -72.19 60.00
C ILE A 12 -37.32 -72.07 58.54
N PHE A 13 -38.26 -71.18 58.21
CA PHE A 13 -38.43 -70.73 56.83
C PHE A 13 -37.48 -69.55 56.62
N LEU A 14 -36.22 -69.89 56.31
CA LEU A 14 -35.35 -69.04 55.51
C LEU A 14 -36.00 -68.97 54.13
N VAL A 15 -36.74 -67.90 53.85
CA VAL A 15 -37.17 -67.59 52.49
C VAL A 15 -35.98 -66.94 51.81
N SER A 16 -35.14 -67.78 51.21
CA SER A 16 -34.06 -67.37 50.32
C SER A 16 -34.69 -66.93 49.00
N CYS A 17 -34.58 -65.65 48.66
CA CYS A 17 -34.97 -65.15 47.33
C CYS A 17 -33.79 -65.37 46.38
N ASP A 18 -33.91 -66.41 45.55
CA ASP A 18 -32.99 -66.69 44.44
C ASP A 18 -33.35 -65.82 43.23
N GLY A 19 -32.36 -65.52 42.39
CA GLY A 19 -32.42 -64.49 41.36
C GLY A 19 -33.54 -64.64 40.30
N ASP A 20 -33.94 -63.48 39.79
CA ASP A 20 -34.79 -63.22 38.62
C ASP A 20 -36.33 -63.26 38.76
N LYS A 21 -36.90 -62.04 38.83
CA LYS A 21 -38.18 -61.54 38.28
C LYS A 21 -39.53 -61.84 39.01
N ILE A 22 -40.08 -60.76 39.60
CA ILE A 22 -41.52 -60.40 39.88
C ILE A 22 -42.05 -60.80 41.30
N PRO A 23 -42.86 -59.95 41.99
CA PRO A 23 -42.63 -59.47 43.37
C PRO A 23 -43.36 -60.28 44.46
N CYS A 24 -42.79 -60.36 45.67
CA CYS A 24 -43.44 -60.94 46.86
C CYS A 24 -43.93 -59.85 47.85
N PRO A 25 -45.05 -60.06 48.56
CA PRO A 25 -45.86 -58.99 49.15
C PRO A 25 -45.45 -58.72 50.61
N CYS A 26 -44.76 -57.60 50.86
CA CYS A 26 -44.69 -57.05 52.21
C CYS A 26 -46.05 -56.36 52.55
N PRO A 27 -46.50 -56.36 53.82
CA PRO A 27 -47.70 -55.63 54.25
C PRO A 27 -47.63 -54.13 53.94
N ASP A 28 -48.79 -53.47 53.82
CA ASP A 28 -48.87 -52.01 53.61
C ASP A 28 -48.00 -51.26 54.64
N ASN A 29 -47.22 -50.28 54.16
CA ASN A 29 -46.18 -49.51 54.88
C ASN A 29 -44.85 -50.23 55.20
N THR A 30 -44.49 -51.31 54.50
CA THR A 30 -43.15 -51.92 54.60
C THR A 30 -42.53 -52.24 53.22
N ILE A 31 -41.20 -52.19 53.11
CA ILE A 31 -40.43 -52.57 51.90
C ILE A 31 -39.44 -53.72 52.21
N CYS A 32 -38.99 -54.45 51.17
CA CYS A 32 -38.05 -55.58 51.34
C CYS A 32 -36.60 -55.08 51.27
N GLY A 33 -35.83 -55.25 52.35
CA GLY A 33 -34.40 -54.89 52.37
C GLY A 33 -33.49 -55.97 51.77
N ASP A 34 -32.22 -55.63 51.51
CA ASP A 34 -31.22 -56.48 50.82
C ASP A 34 -30.98 -57.86 51.46
N ASN A 35 -31.36 -58.03 52.73
CA ASN A 35 -31.25 -59.28 53.48
C ASN A 35 -32.54 -60.14 53.42
N GLY A 36 -33.54 -59.73 52.64
CA GLY A 36 -34.80 -60.47 52.46
C GLY A 36 -35.80 -60.34 53.64
N GLN A 37 -35.72 -59.27 54.44
CA GLN A 37 -36.67 -58.98 55.54
C GLN A 37 -37.46 -57.69 55.25
N CYS A 38 -38.74 -57.63 55.67
CA CYS A 38 -39.55 -56.41 55.54
C CYS A 38 -39.21 -55.39 56.64
N VAL A 39 -39.04 -54.12 56.28
CA VAL A 39 -38.74 -52.98 57.17
C VAL A 39 -39.82 -51.88 57.05
N ASN A 40 -40.09 -51.13 58.13
CA ASN A 40 -41.10 -50.05 58.16
C ASN A 40 -40.68 -48.87 57.26
N LYS A 41 -41.62 -48.28 56.52
CA LYS A 41 -41.45 -46.95 55.92
C LYS A 41 -41.32 -45.90 57.03
N CYS A 42 -40.27 -45.07 57.03
CA CYS A 42 -40.12 -43.99 58.00
C CYS A 42 -41.29 -42.98 57.95
N LEU A 43 -41.60 -42.36 59.09
CA LEU A 43 -42.51 -41.22 59.19
C LEU A 43 -41.69 -39.98 59.57
N VAL A 44 -42.06 -38.82 59.04
CA VAL A 44 -41.35 -37.52 59.20
C VAL A 44 -41.02 -37.18 60.66
N ALA A 45 -41.78 -37.69 61.63
CA ALA A 45 -41.52 -37.43 63.06
C ALA A 45 -40.31 -38.18 63.65
N ASP A 46 -39.73 -39.15 62.93
CA ASP A 46 -38.63 -39.99 63.39
C ASP A 46 -37.27 -39.66 62.71
N CYS A 47 -37.23 -38.71 61.78
CA CYS A 47 -36.02 -38.22 61.12
C CYS A 47 -35.78 -36.74 61.51
N GLU A 48 -34.54 -36.35 61.85
CA GLU A 48 -34.22 -34.93 62.11
C GLU A 48 -34.16 -34.09 60.81
N GLU A 49 -34.03 -34.75 59.63
CA GLU A 49 -33.61 -34.10 58.37
C GLU A 49 -34.50 -34.38 57.13
N GLY A 50 -35.67 -35.06 57.24
CA GLY A 50 -36.60 -35.31 56.11
C GLY A 50 -36.79 -36.80 55.75
N CYS A 51 -37.81 -37.16 54.94
CA CYS A 51 -38.14 -38.56 54.57
C CYS A 51 -38.65 -38.70 53.13
N ASP A 52 -38.07 -39.60 52.34
CA ASP A 52 -38.56 -39.97 50.99
C ASP A 52 -39.70 -41.00 51.09
N PHE A 53 -40.87 -40.67 50.52
CA PHE A 53 -42.09 -41.49 50.61
C PHE A 53 -42.16 -42.66 49.61
N GLU A 54 -41.34 -42.65 48.55
CA GLU A 54 -41.20 -43.77 47.62
C GLU A 54 -40.27 -44.84 48.17
N THR A 55 -39.12 -44.45 48.73
CA THR A 55 -38.06 -45.35 49.19
C THR A 55 -38.05 -45.62 50.70
N GLY A 56 -38.54 -44.70 51.53
CA GLY A 56 -38.68 -44.88 52.98
C GLY A 56 -37.42 -44.59 53.81
N GLU A 57 -36.41 -43.93 53.23
CA GLU A 57 -35.17 -43.53 53.90
C GLU A 57 -35.23 -42.06 54.39
N CYS A 58 -34.45 -41.70 55.42
CA CYS A 58 -34.25 -40.30 55.79
C CYS A 58 -33.27 -39.67 54.78
N VAL A 59 -33.62 -38.52 54.20
CA VAL A 59 -32.81 -37.80 53.20
C VAL A 59 -32.64 -36.34 53.62
N PRO A 60 -31.47 -35.69 53.41
CA PRO A 60 -31.31 -34.25 53.59
C PRO A 60 -32.24 -33.44 52.66
N TRP A 61 -32.58 -32.20 53.03
CA TRP A 61 -33.44 -31.29 52.26
C TRP A 61 -32.97 -31.14 50.80
N MET A 62 -33.91 -30.93 49.87
CA MET A 62 -33.60 -30.80 48.45
C MET A 62 -32.85 -29.49 48.21
N ASP A 63 -31.55 -29.57 47.91
CA ASP A 63 -30.71 -28.41 47.64
C ASP A 63 -31.31 -27.41 46.61
N GLU A 64 -31.25 -26.11 46.93
CA GLU A 64 -31.42 -24.98 46.03
C GLU A 64 -30.11 -24.68 45.29
N ASN A 65 -29.52 -25.66 44.61
CA ASN A 65 -28.18 -25.55 44.01
C ASN A 65 -28.18 -25.75 42.49
N THR A 66 -29.16 -25.17 41.80
CA THR A 66 -29.23 -25.21 40.33
C THR A 66 -29.71 -23.88 39.79
N GLN A 67 -29.19 -23.45 38.63
CA GLN A 67 -29.54 -22.17 37.98
C GLN A 67 -31.05 -21.89 37.91
N ALA A 68 -31.86 -22.91 37.63
CA ALA A 68 -33.30 -22.74 37.48
C ALA A 68 -34.06 -22.57 38.81
N LYS A 69 -33.45 -22.97 39.93
CA LYS A 69 -34.01 -22.79 41.27
C LYS A 69 -33.48 -21.51 41.94
N CYS A 70 -32.24 -21.13 41.65
CA CYS A 70 -31.60 -19.92 42.18
C CYS A 70 -32.01 -18.61 41.46
N ALA A 71 -33.07 -18.64 40.65
CA ALA A 71 -33.51 -17.49 39.85
C ALA A 71 -35.04 -17.52 39.60
N ASP A 72 -35.81 -18.20 40.45
CA ASP A 72 -37.26 -18.36 40.29
C ASP A 72 -38.08 -17.69 41.41
N SER A 73 -37.41 -17.01 42.34
CA SER A 73 -37.98 -16.25 43.46
C SER A 73 -38.75 -17.08 44.47
N GLN A 74 -38.43 -18.38 44.53
CA GLN A 74 -38.98 -19.32 45.49
C GLN A 74 -37.87 -19.88 46.39
N ASP A 75 -38.19 -19.97 47.69
CA ASP A 75 -37.38 -20.64 48.71
C ASP A 75 -37.62 -22.15 48.53
N ASN A 76 -36.76 -22.80 47.74
CA ASN A 76 -36.94 -24.14 47.21
C ASN A 76 -36.46 -25.23 48.17
N ASP A 77 -35.61 -24.89 49.14
CA ASP A 77 -35.17 -25.78 50.22
C ASP A 77 -35.82 -25.47 51.58
N GLY A 78 -36.48 -24.32 51.71
CA GLY A 78 -37.34 -23.93 52.83
C GLY A 78 -36.61 -23.32 54.02
N ASP A 79 -35.36 -22.88 53.86
CA ASP A 79 -34.52 -22.36 54.95
C ASP A 79 -34.77 -20.88 55.29
N GLY A 80 -35.53 -20.19 54.42
CA GLY A 80 -35.97 -18.81 54.57
C GLY A 80 -35.22 -17.79 53.70
N PHE A 81 -34.21 -18.22 52.95
CA PHE A 81 -33.55 -17.43 51.91
C PHE A 81 -34.10 -17.81 50.52
N ARG A 82 -33.78 -17.01 49.49
CA ARG A 82 -34.31 -17.18 48.12
C ARG A 82 -33.28 -16.74 47.11
N ASP A 83 -33.15 -17.47 46.01
CA ASP A 83 -32.29 -17.06 44.88
C ASP A 83 -30.89 -16.66 45.38
N CYS A 84 -30.36 -15.50 44.98
CA CYS A 84 -29.01 -15.06 45.33
C CYS A 84 -28.81 -14.60 46.78
N ASP A 85 -29.89 -14.39 47.53
CA ASP A 85 -29.81 -14.20 48.97
C ASP A 85 -29.60 -15.55 49.71
N ASP A 86 -29.75 -16.67 49.00
CA ASP A 86 -29.56 -18.02 49.52
C ASP A 86 -28.07 -18.44 49.48
N PRO A 87 -27.48 -18.79 50.64
CA PRO A 87 -26.09 -19.28 50.70
C PRO A 87 -25.81 -20.51 49.82
N ASP A 88 -26.81 -21.36 49.58
CA ASP A 88 -26.68 -22.57 48.77
C ASP A 88 -26.69 -22.25 47.25
N CYS A 89 -27.14 -21.04 46.87
CA CYS A 89 -27.08 -20.50 45.51
C CYS A 89 -25.79 -19.74 45.18
N ALA A 90 -24.86 -19.59 46.12
CA ALA A 90 -23.63 -18.81 45.93
C ALA A 90 -22.78 -19.22 44.72
N ALA A 91 -22.88 -20.49 44.28
CA ALA A 91 -22.17 -20.98 43.09
C ALA A 91 -22.85 -20.64 41.75
N PHE A 92 -24.11 -20.20 41.78
CA PHE A 92 -24.94 -19.94 40.59
C PHE A 92 -25.33 -18.46 40.44
N CYS A 93 -25.12 -17.64 41.48
CA CYS A 93 -25.27 -16.18 41.45
C CYS A 93 -23.97 -15.46 41.11
N GLN A 94 -23.22 -16.07 40.20
CA GLN A 94 -22.04 -15.48 39.62
C GLN A 94 -22.25 -15.57 38.11
N LEU A 95 -22.12 -14.42 37.44
CA LEU A 95 -21.99 -14.26 35.98
C LEU A 95 -23.26 -13.98 35.17
N SER A 96 -24.11 -13.02 35.57
CA SER A 96 -24.86 -12.30 34.52
C SER A 96 -25.10 -10.82 34.83
N GLU A 97 -24.03 -10.06 34.99
CA GLU A 97 -24.07 -8.60 34.88
C GLU A 97 -23.99 -8.20 33.40
N LEU A 98 -24.81 -7.23 32.96
CA LEU A 98 -24.64 -6.60 31.64
C LEU A 98 -24.10 -5.20 31.88
N CYS A 99 -22.78 -5.04 31.75
CA CYS A 99 -22.01 -3.86 32.17
C CYS A 99 -22.23 -2.58 31.35
N TYR A 100 -23.37 -2.42 30.66
CA TYR A 100 -23.64 -1.28 29.78
C TYR A 100 -25.12 -0.92 29.63
N ASP A 101 -26.02 -1.55 30.40
CA ASP A 101 -27.47 -1.41 30.19
C ASP A 101 -28.16 -0.48 31.21
N GLY A 102 -27.43 0.04 32.20
CA GLY A 102 -27.93 0.97 33.20
C GLY A 102 -28.67 0.30 34.36
N THR A 103 -28.53 -1.01 34.52
CA THR A 103 -29.25 -1.82 35.52
C THR A 103 -28.28 -2.69 36.32
N ASP A 104 -28.53 -2.79 37.61
CA ASP A 104 -27.90 -3.74 38.55
C ASP A 104 -28.51 -5.14 38.29
N ASN A 105 -27.83 -5.94 37.47
CA ASN A 105 -28.39 -7.17 36.92
C ASN A 105 -28.20 -8.40 37.81
N ASP A 106 -27.23 -8.35 38.73
CA ASP A 106 -27.01 -9.35 39.77
C ASP A 106 -27.53 -8.93 41.16
N GLY A 107 -27.93 -7.66 41.32
CA GLY A 107 -28.66 -7.14 42.48
C GLY A 107 -27.77 -6.75 43.66
N ASP A 108 -26.47 -6.56 43.46
CA ASP A 108 -25.50 -6.27 44.52
C ASP A 108 -25.51 -4.80 45.00
N GLY A 109 -26.19 -3.92 44.24
CA GLY A 109 -26.38 -2.50 44.52
C GLY A 109 -25.46 -1.56 43.74
N SER A 110 -24.58 -2.09 42.91
CA SER A 110 -23.73 -1.36 41.96
C SER A 110 -24.31 -1.46 40.55
N VAL A 111 -23.91 -0.58 39.62
CA VAL A 111 -24.50 -0.56 38.26
C VAL A 111 -23.39 -0.34 37.25
N ASP A 112 -23.37 -1.14 36.17
CA ASP A 112 -22.43 -1.05 35.05
C ASP A 112 -20.96 -0.92 35.52
N CYS A 113 -20.21 0.07 35.03
CA CYS A 113 -18.77 0.22 35.34
C CYS A 113 -18.46 0.69 36.77
N ASP A 114 -19.47 1.13 37.53
CA ASP A 114 -19.33 1.34 38.96
C ASP A 114 -19.42 0.01 39.75
N ASP A 115 -19.78 -1.09 39.06
CA ASP A 115 -19.84 -2.45 39.59
C ASP A 115 -18.46 -3.14 39.61
N PRO A 116 -17.98 -3.62 40.77
CA PRO A 116 -16.73 -4.37 40.87
C PRO A 116 -16.69 -5.64 40.00
N ASP A 117 -17.82 -6.25 39.71
CA ASP A 117 -17.92 -7.44 38.87
C ASP A 117 -17.82 -7.09 37.37
N CYS A 118 -17.97 -5.81 37.01
CA CYS A 118 -17.68 -5.25 35.69
C CYS A 118 -16.24 -4.74 35.52
N ALA A 119 -15.38 -4.89 36.54
CA ALA A 119 -14.01 -4.37 36.55
C ALA A 119 -13.06 -4.99 35.50
N LEU A 120 -13.50 -6.00 34.76
CA LEU A 120 -12.74 -6.62 33.66
C LEU A 120 -13.57 -6.71 32.36
N SER A 121 -14.67 -5.97 32.27
CA SER A 121 -15.49 -5.94 31.06
C SER A 121 -14.88 -5.00 30.04
N ASP A 122 -14.69 -5.46 28.80
CA ASP A 122 -14.24 -4.67 27.63
C ASP A 122 -15.09 -3.42 27.35
N HIS A 123 -16.26 -3.28 27.99
CA HIS A 123 -17.11 -2.09 27.91
C HIS A 123 -16.78 -1.00 28.95
N CYS A 124 -16.10 -1.36 30.03
CA CYS A 124 -15.72 -0.46 31.12
C CYS A 124 -14.23 -0.13 31.11
N PHE A 125 -13.47 -0.87 30.32
CA PHE A 125 -12.12 -0.58 29.87
C PHE A 125 -12.12 -0.83 28.35
N PRO A 126 -12.67 0.10 27.55
CA PRO A 126 -12.38 0.07 26.12
C PRO A 126 -10.86 0.15 26.01
N THR A 127 -10.27 -0.73 25.20
CA THR A 127 -8.82 -0.73 24.97
C THR A 127 -8.56 0.08 23.71
N GLU A 128 -7.59 0.98 23.76
CA GLU A 128 -7.05 1.63 22.57
C GLU A 128 -6.74 0.57 21.49
N THR A 129 -7.40 0.70 20.34
CA THR A 129 -7.31 -0.33 19.29
C THR A 129 -6.34 0.05 18.19
N ILE A 130 -5.94 1.32 18.10
CA ILE A 130 -5.03 1.85 17.10
C ILE A 130 -4.11 2.89 17.74
N CYS A 131 -3.00 2.41 18.30
CA CYS A 131 -1.99 3.21 19.02
C CYS A 131 -1.15 4.20 18.18
N THR A 132 -1.60 4.61 16.98
CA THR A 132 -0.82 5.44 16.03
C THR A 132 -1.66 6.43 15.20
N ASN A 133 -2.96 6.55 15.43
CA ASN A 133 -3.85 7.30 14.54
C ASN A 133 -4.15 8.74 14.98
N GLY A 134 -3.63 9.19 16.13
CA GLY A 134 -3.86 10.53 16.67
C GLY A 134 -5.24 10.73 17.29
N ILE A 135 -5.97 9.65 17.57
CA ILE A 135 -7.33 9.64 18.11
C ILE A 135 -7.32 8.83 19.40
N ASP A 136 -8.11 9.28 20.36
CA ASP A 136 -8.46 8.59 21.59
C ASP A 136 -9.61 7.63 21.24
N ASP A 137 -9.29 6.42 20.78
CA ASP A 137 -10.29 5.47 20.24
C ASP A 137 -11.11 4.81 21.36
N ASP A 138 -10.61 4.83 22.59
CA ASP A 138 -11.29 4.33 23.79
C ASP A 138 -11.94 5.44 24.65
N GLU A 139 -11.71 6.71 24.30
CA GLU A 139 -12.26 7.93 24.88
C GLU A 139 -11.88 8.15 26.37
N ASP A 140 -10.73 7.62 26.81
CA ASP A 140 -10.25 7.72 28.20
C ASP A 140 -9.47 9.03 28.49
N GLY A 141 -9.00 9.70 27.43
CA GLY A 141 -8.42 11.04 27.46
C GLY A 141 -6.93 11.12 27.17
N ASP A 142 -6.22 10.00 27.07
CA ASP A 142 -4.87 9.92 26.50
C ASP A 142 -4.95 9.44 25.02
N VAL A 143 -3.86 9.55 24.25
CA VAL A 143 -3.87 9.20 22.81
C VAL A 143 -2.60 8.45 22.43
N ASP A 144 -2.73 7.43 21.59
CA ASP A 144 -1.61 6.67 21.01
C ASP A 144 -0.57 6.25 22.06
N CYS A 145 0.72 6.47 21.84
CA CYS A 145 1.79 6.08 22.76
C CYS A 145 1.85 6.89 24.08
N ASP A 146 1.07 7.97 24.20
CA ASP A 146 0.86 8.62 25.50
C ASP A 146 -0.18 7.87 26.35
N ASP A 147 -0.88 6.89 25.76
CA ASP A 147 -1.86 6.01 26.39
C ASP A 147 -1.22 4.79 27.07
N ASP A 148 -1.66 4.48 28.30
CA ASP A 148 -1.18 3.34 29.09
C ASP A 148 -1.60 1.98 28.47
N ASP A 149 -2.70 1.93 27.71
CA ASP A 149 -3.16 0.72 27.02
C ASP A 149 -2.31 0.40 25.77
N CYS A 150 -1.63 1.41 25.22
CA CYS A 150 -0.63 1.26 24.17
C CYS A 150 0.77 0.91 24.68
N ALA A 151 0.96 0.82 26.00
CA ALA A 151 2.28 0.64 26.59
C ALA A 151 2.99 -0.66 26.17
N GLU A 152 2.30 -1.69 25.66
CA GLU A 152 2.90 -2.93 25.15
C GLU A 152 2.77 -3.06 23.61
N ASP A 153 2.23 -2.03 22.95
CA ASP A 153 2.16 -1.99 21.49
C ASP A 153 3.58 -1.82 20.90
N ILE A 154 3.84 -2.50 19.79
CA ILE A 154 5.17 -2.55 19.15
C ILE A 154 5.64 -1.18 18.69
N TYR A 155 4.72 -0.26 18.37
CA TYR A 155 5.03 1.10 17.94
C TYR A 155 5.30 2.06 19.12
N CYS A 156 4.97 1.67 20.35
CA CYS A 156 5.12 2.52 21.55
C CYS A 156 6.21 2.02 22.52
N GLN A 157 6.88 0.92 22.17
CA GLN A 157 8.04 0.43 22.89
C GLN A 157 9.32 1.14 22.41
N PRO A 158 10.27 1.49 23.30
CA PRO A 158 11.58 1.99 22.85
C PRO A 158 12.34 0.87 22.14
N GLY A 159 12.47 0.95 20.81
CA GLY A 159 13.12 -0.03 19.93
C GLY A 159 12.15 -0.86 19.10
N GLY A 160 11.14 -0.20 18.49
CA GLY A 160 10.12 -0.82 17.64
C GLY A 160 10.66 -1.26 16.27
N GLU A 161 11.84 -0.80 15.87
CA GLU A 161 12.55 -1.32 14.70
C GLU A 161 13.28 -2.64 15.03
N MET A 162 12.60 -3.78 14.85
CA MET A 162 13.23 -5.08 15.08
C MET A 162 13.06 -6.06 13.92
N GLY A 163 14.19 -6.51 13.40
CA GLY A 163 14.27 -7.59 12.43
C GLY A 163 14.74 -7.10 11.07
N ASP A 164 15.30 -8.01 10.28
CA ASP A 164 16.01 -7.69 9.04
C ASP A 164 15.14 -6.90 8.03
N GLU A 165 13.83 -7.09 8.05
CA GLU A 165 12.90 -6.45 7.13
C GLU A 165 12.58 -4.99 7.50
N GLN A 166 12.57 -4.65 8.80
CA GLN A 166 12.33 -3.28 9.30
C GLN A 166 13.63 -2.49 9.47
N CYS A 167 14.75 -3.19 9.62
CA CYS A 167 16.07 -2.56 9.74
C CYS A 167 16.76 -2.34 8.38
N SER A 168 16.04 -2.40 7.26
CA SER A 168 16.59 -2.20 5.91
C SER A 168 15.59 -1.64 4.89
N ASP A 169 14.42 -1.16 5.33
CA ASP A 169 13.36 -0.70 4.43
C ASP A 169 13.34 0.81 4.21
N GLY A 170 14.26 1.56 4.85
CA GLY A 170 14.42 2.99 4.68
C GLY A 170 13.35 3.81 5.37
N VAL A 171 12.59 3.21 6.30
CA VAL A 171 11.47 3.83 7.02
C VAL A 171 11.78 3.84 8.51
N ASP A 172 11.47 4.95 9.17
CA ASP A 172 11.43 5.08 10.63
C ASP A 172 10.14 4.41 11.15
N ASN A 173 10.22 3.11 11.37
CA ASN A 173 9.09 2.22 11.68
C ASN A 173 8.55 2.42 13.11
N ASP A 174 9.30 3.08 14.00
CA ASP A 174 8.87 3.44 15.36
C ASP A 174 8.81 4.96 15.62
N GLU A 175 8.98 5.77 14.56
CA GLU A 175 8.90 7.23 14.53
C GLU A 175 9.80 7.95 15.55
N ASP A 176 10.91 7.33 15.94
CA ASP A 176 11.84 7.86 16.96
C ASP A 176 12.85 8.88 16.38
N GLY A 177 12.90 8.98 15.04
CA GLY A 177 13.78 9.85 14.27
C GLY A 177 15.07 9.19 13.80
N SER A 178 15.28 7.92 14.11
CA SER A 178 16.36 7.07 13.61
C SER A 178 15.78 6.08 12.60
N ILE A 179 16.57 5.66 11.60
CA ILE A 179 16.09 4.78 10.51
C ILE A 179 17.05 3.61 10.37
N ASP A 180 16.52 2.40 10.23
CA ASP A 180 17.26 1.18 9.89
C ASP A 180 18.45 0.92 10.83
N CYS A 181 19.65 0.65 10.32
CA CYS A 181 20.81 0.36 11.17
C CYS A 181 21.33 1.57 11.98
N ALA A 182 20.87 2.79 11.68
CA ALA A 182 21.10 3.94 12.54
C ALA A 182 20.18 3.92 13.79
N ASP A 183 19.12 3.12 13.76
CA ASP A 183 18.17 2.94 14.85
C ASP A 183 18.74 2.09 16.02
N PRO A 184 18.63 2.57 17.28
CA PRO A 184 19.08 1.81 18.45
C PRO A 184 18.36 0.46 18.66
N GLY A 185 17.10 0.33 18.25
CA GLY A 185 16.30 -0.90 18.20
C GLY A 185 16.86 -1.95 17.25
N CYS A 186 17.50 -1.53 16.17
CA CYS A 186 18.20 -2.41 15.23
C CYS A 186 19.54 -2.96 15.73
N GLN A 187 20.03 -2.52 16.91
CA GLN A 187 21.23 -3.08 17.58
C GLN A 187 20.98 -4.51 18.12
N GLY A 188 20.81 -5.45 17.22
CA GLY A 188 20.48 -6.84 17.52
C GLY A 188 20.20 -7.72 16.29
N SER A 189 19.88 -7.14 15.13
CA SER A 189 19.85 -7.85 13.85
C SER A 189 21.30 -8.15 13.43
N SER A 190 21.82 -9.29 13.90
CA SER A 190 23.26 -9.60 13.83
C SER A 190 23.80 -9.85 12.43
N ASP A 191 22.94 -10.13 11.48
CA ASP A 191 23.33 -10.46 10.12
C ASP A 191 23.24 -9.22 9.21
N LEU A 192 22.31 -8.29 9.49
CA LEU A 192 22.08 -7.10 8.67
C LEU A 192 22.77 -5.84 9.23
N CYS A 193 22.76 -5.60 10.53
CA CYS A 193 23.43 -4.42 11.12
C CYS A 193 24.73 -4.76 11.87
N GLY A 194 25.63 -3.78 12.01
CA GLY A 194 26.99 -3.84 12.57
C GLY A 194 28.08 -3.43 11.56
N SER A 195 29.34 -3.46 11.97
CA SER A 195 30.48 -2.94 11.18
C SER A 195 30.47 -3.34 9.71
N GLU A 196 30.74 -2.36 8.87
CA GLU A 196 30.85 -2.54 7.42
C GLU A 196 32.26 -3.02 6.99
N ASP A 197 32.74 -4.09 7.64
CA ASP A 197 34.13 -4.53 7.50
C ASP A 197 34.25 -5.94 6.88
N THR A 198 33.21 -6.37 6.14
CA THR A 198 33.19 -7.68 5.49
C THR A 198 32.88 -7.59 4.01
N HIS A 199 33.37 -8.57 3.25
CA HIS A 199 33.17 -8.65 1.80
C HIS A 199 31.68 -8.66 1.41
N ASP A 200 30.82 -9.31 2.21
CA ASP A 200 29.39 -9.39 1.88
C ASP A 200 28.66 -8.07 2.21
N ARG A 201 29.10 -7.36 3.26
CA ARG A 201 28.54 -6.07 3.70
C ARG A 201 28.92 -4.90 2.82
N CYS A 202 30.19 -4.85 2.41
CA CYS A 202 30.70 -3.82 1.50
C CYS A 202 30.14 -3.89 0.06
N ALA A 203 29.11 -4.70 -0.19
CA ALA A 203 28.54 -4.96 -1.51
C ALA A 203 27.02 -5.26 -1.48
N ASP A 204 26.37 -5.15 -0.33
CA ASP A 204 24.95 -5.50 -0.19
C ASP A 204 24.00 -4.30 -0.33
N GLY A 205 24.53 -3.08 -0.40
CA GLY A 205 23.80 -1.84 -0.62
C GLY A 205 23.12 -1.31 0.65
N ILE A 206 23.52 -1.78 1.82
CA ILE A 206 22.95 -1.40 3.13
C ILE A 206 24.03 -0.69 3.94
N ASP A 207 23.68 0.41 4.61
CA ASP A 207 24.56 1.06 5.60
C ASP A 207 24.53 0.19 6.85
N ASN A 208 25.36 -0.85 6.89
CA ASN A 208 25.24 -1.85 7.94
C ASN A 208 25.59 -1.25 9.31
N ASP A 209 26.43 -0.20 9.42
CA ASP A 209 26.85 0.36 10.70
C ASP A 209 26.25 1.72 11.09
N GLY A 210 25.40 2.26 10.23
CA GLY A 210 24.51 3.40 10.50
C GLY A 210 25.22 4.74 10.53
N ASP A 211 26.34 4.88 9.81
CA ASP A 211 27.15 6.10 9.81
C ASP A 211 26.83 7.06 8.64
N GLY A 212 25.94 6.62 7.73
CA GLY A 212 25.48 7.32 6.54
C GLY A 212 26.29 7.02 5.28
N LEU A 213 27.20 6.06 5.31
CA LEU A 213 27.95 5.56 4.17
C LEU A 213 27.54 4.11 3.87
N THR A 214 27.58 3.72 2.60
CA THR A 214 27.16 2.38 2.16
C THR A 214 28.22 1.74 1.26
N ASP A 215 28.36 0.43 1.36
CA ASP A 215 29.27 -0.38 0.57
C ASP A 215 30.69 0.22 0.50
N CYS A 216 31.17 0.38 -0.72
CA CYS A 216 32.46 0.93 -1.03
C CYS A 216 32.61 2.43 -0.80
N TYR A 217 31.54 3.10 -0.41
CA TYR A 217 31.58 4.48 0.04
C TYR A 217 31.93 4.58 1.53
N ASP A 218 31.85 3.47 2.26
CA ASP A 218 32.23 3.37 3.65
C ASP A 218 33.77 3.22 3.83
N ASP A 219 34.32 3.91 4.83
CA ASP A 219 35.76 3.97 5.10
C ASP A 219 36.31 2.59 5.58
N GLU A 220 35.47 1.78 6.22
CA GLU A 220 35.75 0.46 6.75
C GLU A 220 35.86 -0.57 5.61
N CYS A 221 35.25 -0.28 4.46
CA CYS A 221 35.29 -1.10 3.23
C CYS A 221 36.57 -0.93 2.39
N THR A 222 37.45 0.01 2.73
CA THR A 222 38.70 0.29 1.99
C THR A 222 39.68 -0.89 1.88
N GLY A 223 39.48 -1.95 2.68
CA GLY A 223 40.23 -3.21 2.61
C GLY A 223 39.85 -4.14 1.46
N PHE A 224 38.68 -3.95 0.83
CA PHE A 224 38.08 -4.88 -0.15
C PHE A 224 38.22 -4.38 -1.60
N THR A 225 39.46 -4.32 -2.07
CA THR A 225 39.79 -3.81 -3.43
C THR A 225 39.22 -4.60 -4.60
N ASP A 226 38.66 -5.80 -4.39
CA ASP A 226 38.01 -6.59 -5.44
C ASP A 226 36.52 -6.23 -5.63
N ILE A 227 35.89 -5.65 -4.61
CA ILE A 227 34.52 -5.12 -4.68
C ILE A 227 34.56 -3.63 -5.04
N CYS A 228 35.39 -2.86 -4.34
CA CYS A 228 35.41 -1.40 -4.42
C CYS A 228 36.30 -0.82 -5.52
N SER A 229 36.56 -1.58 -6.58
CA SER A 229 37.47 -1.16 -7.66
C SER A 229 36.81 -0.58 -8.90
N VAL A 230 35.47 -0.50 -8.95
CA VAL A 230 34.76 -0.02 -10.13
C VAL A 230 33.50 0.77 -9.72
N GLN A 231 33.70 1.94 -9.09
CA GLN A 231 32.58 2.85 -8.84
C GLN A 231 32.15 3.51 -10.16
N PRO A 232 30.85 3.51 -10.50
CA PRO A 232 30.37 4.23 -11.67
C PRO A 232 30.79 5.70 -11.60
N ASN A 233 31.27 6.24 -12.73
CA ASN A 233 31.82 7.59 -12.80
C ASN A 233 33.07 7.87 -11.95
N ASP A 234 33.79 6.87 -11.44
CA ASP A 234 35.03 7.10 -10.66
C ASP A 234 36.03 8.00 -11.42
N GLY A 235 36.45 9.08 -10.77
CA GLY A 235 37.28 10.14 -11.35
C GLY A 235 36.70 10.86 -12.58
N TRP A 236 35.44 10.63 -12.92
CA TRP A 236 34.76 11.17 -14.10
C TRP A 236 33.60 12.12 -13.75
N ILE A 237 33.03 12.80 -14.75
CA ILE A 237 31.89 13.70 -14.56
C ILE A 237 30.72 12.95 -13.91
N GLY A 238 30.23 13.45 -12.78
CA GLY A 238 29.20 12.78 -11.97
C GLY A 238 29.74 11.85 -10.88
N GLY A 239 31.06 11.62 -10.84
CA GLY A 239 31.74 10.85 -9.79
C GLY A 239 31.88 11.61 -8.48
N ILE A 240 32.14 10.88 -7.40
CA ILE A 240 32.42 11.43 -6.07
C ILE A 240 33.77 12.15 -6.07
N CYS A 241 33.92 13.23 -5.29
CA CYS A 241 35.21 13.87 -5.08
C CYS A 241 35.23 14.69 -3.79
N SER A 242 36.36 14.65 -3.09
CA SER A 242 36.65 15.56 -1.97
C SER A 242 37.28 16.85 -2.47
N ASP A 243 38.11 16.76 -3.51
CA ASP A 243 38.66 17.92 -4.20
C ASP A 243 38.92 17.64 -5.69
N SER A 244 39.35 18.66 -6.44
CA SER A 244 39.56 18.55 -7.89
C SER A 244 40.62 17.51 -8.31
N THR A 245 41.45 17.03 -7.38
CA THR A 245 42.48 16.01 -7.67
C THR A 245 41.92 14.60 -7.78
N ASP A 246 40.70 14.36 -7.28
CA ASP A 246 40.00 13.09 -7.44
C ASP A 246 39.41 12.95 -8.86
N CYS A 247 39.37 14.04 -9.63
CA CYS A 247 38.82 14.05 -10.99
C CYS A 247 39.92 13.91 -12.05
N ASP A 248 39.96 12.76 -12.72
CA ASP A 248 41.04 12.28 -13.61
C ASP A 248 41.06 12.91 -15.02
N TYR A 249 40.71 14.20 -15.14
CA TYR A 249 40.71 14.92 -16.41
C TYR A 249 41.08 16.39 -16.28
N ALA A 250 41.50 16.99 -17.40
CA ALA A 250 41.97 18.37 -17.42
C ALA A 250 40.82 19.38 -17.19
N ASP A 251 41.14 20.46 -16.48
CA ASP A 251 40.22 21.54 -16.12
C ASP A 251 39.00 21.08 -15.29
N SER A 252 39.11 19.90 -14.66
CA SER A 252 38.12 19.36 -13.73
C SER A 252 37.92 20.28 -12.54
N THR A 253 36.69 20.29 -12.03
CA THR A 253 36.31 20.98 -10.80
C THR A 253 35.51 20.02 -9.95
N CYS A 254 35.85 19.94 -8.66
CA CYS A 254 35.02 19.25 -7.70
C CYS A 254 34.04 20.25 -7.09
N LEU A 255 32.74 19.95 -7.18
CA LEU A 255 31.67 20.75 -6.58
C LEU A 255 31.41 20.25 -5.17
N THR A 256 32.07 20.84 -4.17
CA THR A 256 32.17 20.33 -2.79
C THR A 256 31.22 21.01 -1.79
N ASP A 257 30.13 21.66 -2.23
CA ASP A 257 29.23 22.31 -1.27
C ASP A 257 28.58 21.27 -0.33
N SER A 258 28.42 21.66 0.94
CA SER A 258 28.84 20.91 2.14
C SER A 258 28.11 19.62 2.55
N ASP A 259 27.18 19.07 1.77
CA ASP A 259 26.34 17.94 2.21
C ASP A 259 26.24 16.77 1.19
N PHE A 260 27.09 16.70 0.15
CA PHE A 260 26.88 15.78 -1.01
C PHE A 260 28.07 14.91 -1.44
N GLY A 261 29.10 14.77 -0.60
CA GLY A 261 30.32 14.01 -0.93
C GLY A 261 31.11 14.53 -2.16
N GLY A 262 30.74 15.71 -2.67
CA GLY A 262 31.29 16.40 -3.83
C GLY A 262 31.11 15.71 -5.19
N MET A 263 30.98 16.49 -6.27
CA MET A 263 30.79 15.97 -7.64
C MET A 263 31.86 16.46 -8.61
N CYS A 264 32.53 15.54 -9.29
CA CYS A 264 33.43 15.84 -10.40
C CYS A 264 32.66 16.45 -11.56
N SER A 265 33.11 17.60 -12.04
CA SER A 265 32.45 18.38 -13.08
C SER A 265 33.41 19.19 -13.95
N LEU A 266 32.87 19.78 -15.02
CA LEU A 266 33.59 20.59 -16.00
C LEU A 266 32.71 21.75 -16.50
N ALA A 267 33.27 22.95 -16.64
CA ALA A 267 32.55 24.06 -17.25
C ALA A 267 32.29 23.81 -18.75
N CYS A 268 31.11 24.16 -19.24
CA CYS A 268 30.72 23.92 -20.63
C CYS A 268 29.96 25.09 -21.26
N THR A 269 29.96 25.15 -22.60
CA THR A 269 29.21 26.17 -23.36
C THR A 269 27.96 25.63 -24.03
N GLN A 270 27.88 24.30 -24.25
CA GLN A 270 26.71 23.61 -24.81
C GLN A 270 26.82 22.07 -24.74
N TYR A 271 28.05 21.52 -24.77
CA TYR A 271 28.32 20.08 -24.78
C TYR A 271 29.41 19.73 -23.78
N CYS A 272 29.33 18.50 -23.28
CA CYS A 272 30.28 17.89 -22.36
C CYS A 272 31.02 16.74 -23.06
N PRO A 273 32.26 16.42 -22.63
CA PRO A 273 32.96 15.26 -23.15
C PRO A 273 32.32 13.99 -22.60
N ASP A 274 32.18 12.97 -23.45
CA ASP A 274 31.79 11.62 -23.04
C ASP A 274 33.02 10.71 -22.95
N SER A 275 32.98 9.72 -22.06
CA SER A 275 34.02 8.70 -21.92
C SER A 275 33.76 7.50 -22.84
N GLU A 276 34.82 6.83 -23.28
CA GLU A 276 34.71 5.53 -23.97
C GLU A 276 34.57 4.37 -22.97
N ASP A 277 34.81 4.61 -21.67
CA ASP A 277 34.62 3.63 -20.62
C ASP A 277 33.13 3.45 -20.32
N THR A 278 32.65 2.22 -20.43
CA THR A 278 31.25 1.87 -20.19
C THR A 278 30.84 1.98 -18.74
N ASN A 279 31.78 2.17 -17.81
CA ASN A 279 31.51 2.44 -16.41
C ASN A 279 31.21 3.92 -16.11
N ASN A 280 31.21 4.77 -17.15
CA ASN A 280 30.89 6.18 -17.05
C ASN A 280 29.57 6.48 -17.75
N SER A 281 28.70 7.21 -17.07
CA SER A 281 27.46 7.74 -17.62
C SER A 281 27.77 8.70 -18.77
N ILE A 282 26.86 8.75 -19.74
CA ILE A 282 26.89 9.78 -20.77
C ILE A 282 26.68 11.15 -20.10
N THR A 283 27.37 12.18 -20.57
CA THR A 283 27.36 13.50 -19.93
C THR A 283 26.38 14.47 -20.60
N PHE A 284 26.01 15.52 -19.88
CA PHE A 284 25.13 16.57 -20.38
C PHE A 284 25.53 17.94 -19.82
N CYS A 285 25.31 18.99 -20.61
CA CYS A 285 25.68 20.35 -20.25
C CYS A 285 24.41 21.12 -19.88
N ILE A 286 24.27 21.51 -18.62
CA ILE A 286 23.11 22.26 -18.10
C ILE A 286 23.52 23.67 -17.68
N GLU A 287 22.54 24.54 -17.40
CA GLU A 287 22.79 25.80 -16.68
C GLU A 287 23.36 25.49 -15.29
N ASN A 288 24.42 26.19 -14.87
CA ASN A 288 25.02 25.97 -13.56
C ASN A 288 24.08 26.48 -12.45
N PRO A 289 23.55 25.59 -11.58
CA PRO A 289 22.62 26.00 -10.53
C PRO A 289 23.28 26.92 -9.49
N LEU A 290 24.61 26.88 -9.37
CA LEU A 290 25.39 27.69 -8.43
C LEU A 290 25.86 29.03 -9.05
N SER A 291 25.82 29.18 -10.38
CA SER A 291 26.35 30.35 -11.07
C SER A 291 25.56 30.66 -12.35
N SER A 292 24.67 31.65 -12.29
CA SER A 292 23.83 32.03 -13.43
C SER A 292 24.66 32.54 -14.63
N GLY A 293 24.33 32.06 -15.83
CA GLY A 293 24.95 32.43 -17.10
C GLY A 293 26.15 31.58 -17.49
N GLU A 294 26.43 30.51 -16.75
CA GLU A 294 27.53 29.57 -17.00
C GLU A 294 26.97 28.16 -17.15
N GLY A 295 27.58 27.34 -18.02
CA GLY A 295 27.19 25.94 -18.19
C GLY A 295 28.07 25.01 -17.37
N ILE A 296 27.49 23.93 -16.88
CA ILE A 296 28.20 22.91 -16.09
C ILE A 296 27.89 21.50 -16.62
N CYS A 297 28.90 20.63 -16.59
CA CYS A 297 28.78 19.23 -16.99
C CYS A 297 28.32 18.34 -15.84
N VAL A 298 27.30 17.55 -16.12
CA VAL A 298 26.72 16.58 -15.17
C VAL A 298 26.55 15.23 -15.86
N ALA A 299 26.49 14.16 -15.06
CA ALA A 299 26.13 12.84 -15.57
C ALA A 299 24.64 12.82 -15.94
N ARG A 300 24.30 12.13 -17.03
CA ARG A 300 22.92 11.75 -17.32
C ARG A 300 22.51 10.62 -16.38
N CYS A 301 21.22 10.54 -16.10
CA CYS A 301 20.70 9.38 -15.40
C CYS A 301 20.97 8.11 -16.23
N ASP A 302 21.47 7.07 -15.57
CA ASP A 302 21.84 5.80 -16.17
C ASP A 302 21.43 4.66 -15.25
N THR A 303 20.26 4.07 -15.51
CA THR A 303 19.69 2.97 -14.72
C THR A 303 20.44 1.65 -14.89
N ALA A 304 21.35 1.55 -15.88
CA ALA A 304 22.22 0.39 -16.01
C ALA A 304 23.43 0.46 -15.05
N LEU A 305 23.89 1.68 -14.74
CA LEU A 305 24.98 1.92 -13.79
C LEU A 305 24.48 2.16 -12.36
N PHE A 306 23.31 2.79 -12.21
CA PHE A 306 22.67 3.09 -10.94
C PHE A 306 21.23 2.53 -10.94
N PRO A 307 21.03 1.27 -10.54
CA PRO A 307 19.69 0.68 -10.45
C PRO A 307 18.78 1.51 -9.52
N GLY A 308 17.49 1.63 -9.87
CA GLY A 308 16.54 2.46 -9.12
C GLY A 308 16.48 3.88 -9.68
N SER A 309 17.10 4.84 -8.98
CA SER A 309 16.97 6.28 -9.28
C SER A 309 17.69 6.73 -10.57
N GLY A 310 18.55 5.90 -11.15
CA GLY A 310 19.40 6.25 -12.29
C GLY A 310 20.56 7.18 -11.93
N CYS A 311 20.72 7.51 -10.65
CA CYS A 311 21.77 8.36 -10.12
C CYS A 311 22.37 7.74 -8.86
N ARG A 312 23.55 8.23 -8.45
CA ARG A 312 24.14 7.84 -7.17
C ARG A 312 23.26 8.33 -6.01
N GLU A 313 23.46 7.73 -4.84
CA GLU A 313 22.77 8.14 -3.62
C GLU A 313 22.98 9.63 -3.28
N GLY A 314 21.95 10.28 -2.73
CA GLY A 314 21.90 11.74 -2.49
C GLY A 314 21.76 12.59 -3.76
N TYR A 315 21.57 11.96 -4.93
CA TYR A 315 21.32 12.61 -6.21
C TYR A 315 20.02 12.12 -6.81
N SER A 316 19.21 13.07 -7.27
CA SER A 316 17.96 12.81 -7.96
C SER A 316 18.12 12.94 -9.46
N CYS A 317 17.46 12.04 -10.19
CA CYS A 317 17.35 12.12 -11.63
C CYS A 317 16.31 13.18 -12.02
N VAL A 318 16.76 14.31 -12.56
CA VAL A 318 15.93 15.47 -12.87
C VAL A 318 16.02 15.88 -14.32
N SER A 319 14.92 16.38 -14.88
CA SER A 319 14.85 16.82 -16.28
C SER A 319 15.37 18.23 -16.46
N GLU A 320 16.53 18.37 -17.11
CA GLU A 320 17.16 19.68 -17.32
C GLU A 320 17.33 20.02 -18.80
N SER A 321 17.25 21.32 -19.09
CA SER A 321 17.50 21.84 -20.43
C SER A 321 19.00 21.99 -20.68
N ARG A 322 19.44 21.60 -21.89
CA ARG A 322 20.82 21.82 -22.32
C ARG A 322 21.13 23.32 -22.30
N PHE A 323 22.24 23.71 -21.70
CA PHE A 323 22.69 25.10 -21.67
C PHE A 323 22.67 25.73 -23.08
N ASN A 324 22.03 26.90 -23.20
CA ASN A 324 21.77 27.60 -24.48
C ASN A 324 20.99 26.79 -25.55
N SER A 325 20.11 25.89 -25.13
CA SER A 325 19.34 25.02 -26.02
C SER A 325 18.00 24.62 -25.37
N THR A 326 17.07 24.08 -26.18
CA THR A 326 15.77 23.58 -25.72
C THR A 326 15.69 22.06 -25.63
N VAL A 327 16.80 21.37 -25.91
CA VAL A 327 16.91 19.92 -25.75
C VAL A 327 16.93 19.60 -24.26
N VAL A 328 15.99 18.80 -23.79
CA VAL A 328 15.88 18.36 -22.39
C VAL A 328 16.43 16.95 -22.26
N GLN A 329 17.07 16.64 -21.14
CA GLN A 329 17.52 15.30 -20.80
C GLN A 329 17.50 15.13 -19.27
N SER A 330 17.26 13.91 -18.82
CA SER A 330 17.39 13.54 -17.41
C SER A 330 18.87 13.48 -16.99
N VAL A 331 19.22 14.21 -15.94
CA VAL A 331 20.56 14.36 -15.38
C VAL A 331 20.58 14.15 -13.87
N CYS A 332 21.72 13.76 -13.34
CA CYS A 332 21.90 13.62 -11.90
C CYS A 332 22.28 14.96 -11.28
N LEU A 333 21.44 15.47 -10.39
CA LEU A 333 21.73 16.63 -9.56
C LEU A 333 21.58 16.28 -8.08
N PRO A 334 22.37 16.90 -7.18
CA PRO A 334 22.18 16.72 -5.75
C PRO A 334 20.74 17.06 -5.38
N GLU A 335 20.11 16.30 -4.49
CA GLU A 335 18.69 16.50 -4.13
C GLU A 335 18.38 17.89 -3.57
N SER A 336 19.37 18.53 -2.95
CA SER A 336 19.26 19.93 -2.48
C SER A 336 19.24 20.98 -3.60
N LEU A 337 19.80 20.64 -4.76
CA LEU A 337 19.91 21.49 -5.95
C LEU A 337 18.94 21.05 -7.05
N ALA A 338 18.44 19.82 -6.97
CA ALA A 338 17.29 19.36 -7.72
C ALA A 338 16.15 20.37 -7.45
N PRO A 339 15.49 20.89 -8.50
CA PRO A 339 14.34 21.76 -8.29
C PRO A 339 13.38 21.06 -7.33
N THR A 340 12.92 21.82 -6.32
CA THR A 340 12.01 21.39 -5.25
C THR A 340 11.13 20.24 -5.70
N GLN A 341 11.16 19.14 -4.92
CA GLN A 341 10.10 18.13 -4.84
C GLN A 341 8.80 18.73 -5.34
N CYS A 342 8.30 18.17 -6.44
CA CYS A 342 7.14 18.73 -7.12
C CYS A 342 6.04 19.05 -6.09
N SER A 343 5.48 20.25 -6.16
CA SER A 343 4.43 20.69 -5.25
C SER A 343 3.07 20.45 -5.87
N GLU A 344 2.07 20.07 -5.05
CA GLU A 344 0.65 20.00 -5.45
C GLU A 344 0.12 21.27 -6.13
N THR A 345 0.76 22.40 -5.86
CA THR A 345 0.36 23.73 -6.35
C THR A 345 1.23 24.26 -7.48
N ASP A 346 2.30 23.54 -7.86
CA ASP A 346 3.18 23.95 -8.95
C ASP A 346 2.82 23.20 -10.24
N TYR A 347 2.53 23.99 -11.28
CA TYR A 347 2.13 23.50 -12.60
C TYR A 347 3.10 24.03 -13.64
N PRO A 348 4.31 23.44 -13.76
CA PRO A 348 5.30 23.88 -14.73
C PRO A 348 4.73 23.82 -16.15
N GLN A 349 5.27 24.69 -17.01
CA GLN A 349 4.80 24.88 -18.39
C GLN A 349 5.85 24.37 -19.39
N PRO A 350 6.17 23.06 -19.40
CA PRO A 350 7.26 22.50 -20.22
C PRO A 350 6.98 22.66 -21.73
N ASN A 351 5.71 22.77 -22.11
CA ASN A 351 5.28 22.92 -23.50
C ASN A 351 5.29 24.38 -24.00
N ALA A 352 5.80 25.33 -23.20
CA ALA A 352 5.83 26.73 -23.58
C ALA A 352 6.65 26.96 -24.87
N GLY A 353 5.99 27.50 -25.90
CA GLY A 353 6.62 27.79 -27.20
C GLY A 353 6.67 26.60 -28.16
N ILE A 354 6.23 25.41 -27.75
CA ILE A 354 6.09 24.26 -28.64
C ILE A 354 4.85 24.46 -29.53
N VAL A 355 5.03 24.26 -30.84
CA VAL A 355 3.96 24.46 -31.83
C VAL A 355 3.93 23.30 -32.82
N SER A 356 2.72 22.97 -33.30
CA SER A 356 2.56 21.92 -34.31
C SER A 356 3.33 22.23 -35.59
N PRO A 357 4.13 21.28 -36.11
CA PRO A 357 4.74 21.42 -37.42
C PRO A 357 3.68 21.39 -38.53
N ALA A 358 4.08 21.71 -39.77
CA ALA A 358 3.19 21.60 -40.92
C ALA A 358 2.71 20.16 -41.10
N GLY A 359 1.44 19.99 -41.48
CA GLY A 359 0.86 18.67 -41.73
C GLY A 359 1.42 17.99 -42.97
N ILE A 360 1.37 16.66 -42.97
CA ILE A 360 1.90 15.82 -44.03
C ILE A 360 0.80 15.49 -45.05
N ASP A 361 1.15 15.49 -46.33
CA ASP A 361 0.29 15.06 -47.44
C ASP A 361 -1.09 15.73 -47.50
N GLY A 362 -1.19 16.99 -47.08
CA GLY A 362 -2.44 17.76 -47.10
C GLY A 362 -3.27 17.64 -45.83
N CYS A 363 -2.73 17.04 -44.78
CA CYS A 363 -3.34 17.06 -43.45
C CYS A 363 -3.13 18.40 -42.73
N PRO A 364 -3.96 18.71 -41.70
CA PRO A 364 -3.75 19.86 -40.83
C PRO A 364 -2.40 19.81 -40.08
N SER A 365 -1.98 20.94 -39.50
CA SER A 365 -0.74 21.01 -38.71
C SER A 365 -0.67 19.94 -37.62
N GLY A 366 0.51 19.31 -37.51
CA GLY A 366 0.77 18.21 -36.58
C GLY A 366 0.21 16.84 -36.99
N MET A 367 -0.40 16.71 -38.17
CA MET A 367 -1.11 15.48 -38.57
C MET A 367 -0.52 14.82 -39.83
N ALA A 368 -0.77 13.51 -39.94
CA ALA A 368 -0.46 12.69 -41.11
C ALA A 368 -1.64 11.78 -41.48
N PRO A 369 -1.75 11.36 -42.76
CA PRO A 369 -2.84 10.50 -43.21
C PRO A 369 -2.76 9.10 -42.60
N ILE A 370 -3.92 8.51 -42.30
CA ILE A 370 -4.02 7.11 -41.89
C ILE A 370 -4.22 6.26 -43.15
N GLY A 371 -3.15 5.62 -43.63
CA GLY A 371 -3.17 4.81 -44.84
C GLY A 371 -3.67 5.56 -46.08
N THR A 372 -4.62 4.98 -46.80
CA THR A 372 -5.21 5.57 -48.03
C THR A 372 -6.54 6.28 -47.78
N THR A 373 -6.90 6.51 -46.51
CA THR A 373 -8.16 7.14 -46.13
C THR A 373 -8.11 8.66 -46.36
N ASN A 374 -9.28 9.32 -46.29
CA ASN A 374 -9.38 10.78 -46.26
C ASN A 374 -9.32 11.32 -44.81
N VAL A 375 -8.69 10.58 -43.91
CA VAL A 375 -8.59 10.90 -42.49
C VAL A 375 -7.12 11.15 -42.14
N CYS A 376 -6.92 12.21 -41.40
CA CYS A 376 -5.67 12.61 -40.80
C CYS A 376 -5.73 12.33 -39.30
N MET A 377 -4.63 11.87 -38.72
CA MET A 377 -4.45 11.74 -37.27
C MET A 377 -3.20 12.51 -36.85
N ASP A 378 -3.25 13.07 -35.65
CA ASP A 378 -2.10 13.67 -34.97
C ASP A 378 -0.92 12.69 -34.94
N LEU A 379 0.26 13.17 -35.34
CA LEU A 379 1.51 12.40 -35.39
C LEU A 379 1.99 12.00 -33.99
N TRP A 380 1.68 12.84 -33.00
CA TRP A 380 2.06 12.69 -31.59
C TRP A 380 0.83 12.85 -30.70
N GLU A 381 0.91 12.32 -29.48
CA GLU A 381 -0.06 12.62 -28.41
C GLU A 381 -0.24 14.13 -28.23
N ALA A 382 -1.44 14.55 -27.85
CA ALA A 382 -1.79 15.95 -27.75
C ALA A 382 -1.35 16.54 -26.39
N HIS A 383 -0.86 17.78 -26.41
CA HIS A 383 -0.83 18.67 -25.25
C HIS A 383 -1.88 19.77 -25.39
N LEU A 384 -2.10 20.55 -24.32
CA LEU A 384 -3.08 21.62 -24.30
C LEU A 384 -2.45 23.02 -24.34
N VAL A 385 -3.21 23.95 -24.90
CA VAL A 385 -3.08 25.39 -24.65
C VAL A 385 -4.42 25.92 -24.14
N GLU A 386 -4.39 26.90 -23.23
CA GLU A 386 -5.58 27.61 -22.79
C GLU A 386 -5.96 28.67 -23.84
N VAL A 387 -7.24 28.71 -24.20
CA VAL A 387 -7.80 29.65 -25.17
C VAL A 387 -8.31 30.89 -24.44
N THR A 388 -7.57 32.00 -24.57
CA THR A 388 -7.98 33.30 -24.00
C THR A 388 -8.41 34.29 -25.08
N ALA A 389 -9.04 35.39 -24.66
CA ALA A 389 -9.39 36.48 -25.59
C ALA A 389 -8.16 37.15 -26.25
N SER A 390 -6.99 37.05 -25.61
CA SER A 390 -5.72 37.60 -26.08
C SER A 390 -4.92 36.66 -26.98
N GLY A 391 -5.36 35.41 -27.15
CA GLY A 391 -4.64 34.35 -27.85
C GLY A 391 -4.45 33.11 -26.98
N ASP A 392 -3.84 32.08 -27.53
CA ASP A 392 -3.57 30.86 -26.78
C ASP A 392 -2.36 31.06 -25.86
N ILE A 393 -2.43 30.54 -24.64
CA ILE A 393 -1.30 30.50 -23.68
C ILE A 393 -0.99 29.05 -23.31
N PRO A 394 0.25 28.72 -22.90
CA PRO A 394 0.62 27.37 -22.47
C PRO A 394 -0.30 26.86 -21.35
N PHE A 395 -0.64 25.58 -21.39
CA PHE A 395 -1.33 24.88 -20.31
C PHE A 395 -0.46 23.70 -19.84
N SER A 396 -0.42 23.47 -18.54
CA SER A 396 0.47 22.45 -17.96
C SER A 396 -0.09 21.04 -18.19
N PRO A 397 0.74 20.08 -18.64
CA PRO A 397 0.32 18.69 -18.88
C PRO A 397 0.07 17.90 -17.59
N TYR A 398 0.42 18.46 -16.42
CA TYR A 398 0.46 17.76 -15.14
C TYR A 398 -0.81 17.91 -14.30
N HIS A 399 -1.89 18.46 -14.86
CA HIS A 399 -3.15 18.57 -14.13
C HIS A 399 -4.37 18.63 -15.06
N ASN A 400 -5.53 18.34 -14.48
CA ASN A 400 -6.80 18.36 -15.20
C ASN A 400 -7.21 19.81 -15.56
N PRO A 401 -7.67 20.09 -16.80
CA PRO A 401 -8.10 21.43 -17.20
C PRO A 401 -9.39 21.92 -16.55
N GLY A 402 -10.11 21.05 -15.82
CA GLY A 402 -11.37 21.37 -15.16
C GLY A 402 -12.38 21.96 -16.13
N THR A 403 -12.68 23.25 -15.94
CA THR A 403 -13.62 24.01 -16.77
C THR A 403 -12.93 25.02 -17.70
N VAL A 404 -11.60 25.05 -17.70
CA VAL A 404 -10.80 25.95 -18.54
C VAL A 404 -11.04 25.63 -20.01
N SER A 405 -11.19 26.67 -20.83
CA SER A 405 -11.34 26.49 -22.28
C SER A 405 -9.97 26.16 -22.88
N VAL A 406 -9.79 24.93 -23.32
CA VAL A 406 -8.51 24.43 -23.84
C VAL A 406 -8.60 24.03 -25.31
N LYS A 407 -7.45 23.97 -25.97
CA LYS A 407 -7.30 23.53 -27.36
C LYS A 407 -6.14 22.54 -27.49
N ALA A 408 -6.36 21.49 -28.28
CA ALA A 408 -5.36 20.46 -28.52
C ALA A 408 -4.27 20.90 -29.50
N VAL A 409 -3.02 20.60 -29.17
CA VAL A 409 -1.83 20.83 -30.01
C VAL A 409 -1.01 19.54 -30.06
N SER A 410 -0.60 19.12 -31.26
CA SER A 410 0.23 17.93 -31.46
C SER A 410 1.56 18.34 -32.08
N ALA A 411 2.67 18.05 -31.41
CA ALA A 411 4.01 18.47 -31.79
C ALA A 411 5.04 17.49 -31.19
N PRO A 412 6.22 17.33 -31.81
CA PRO A 412 7.31 16.54 -31.24
C PRO A 412 7.97 17.29 -30.08
N GLY A 413 8.53 16.55 -29.13
CA GLY A 413 9.25 17.11 -27.99
C GLY A 413 8.34 17.75 -26.93
N ALA A 414 7.04 17.53 -27.01
CA ALA A 414 6.08 17.98 -26.01
C ALA A 414 5.92 16.91 -24.91
N VAL A 415 5.68 17.32 -23.68
CA VAL A 415 5.10 16.43 -22.67
C VAL A 415 3.61 16.26 -22.99
N PRO A 416 3.11 15.05 -23.22
CA PRO A 416 1.71 14.85 -23.58
C PRO A 416 0.77 15.19 -22.41
N GLN A 417 -0.46 15.59 -22.70
CA GLN A 417 -1.42 15.97 -21.67
C GLN A 417 -1.94 14.73 -20.91
N GLY A 418 -1.54 14.60 -19.65
CA GLY A 418 -2.14 13.67 -18.69
C GLY A 418 -3.42 14.24 -18.05
N TYR A 419 -4.01 13.48 -17.14
CA TYR A 419 -5.10 13.94 -16.26
C TYR A 419 -6.33 14.46 -17.00
N ILE A 420 -6.65 13.98 -18.20
CA ILE A 420 -7.75 14.52 -19.01
C ILE A 420 -8.84 13.47 -19.24
N ASN A 421 -10.11 13.89 -19.13
CA ASN A 421 -11.25 13.03 -19.46
C ASN A 421 -11.66 13.14 -20.94
N GLN A 422 -12.47 12.20 -21.43
CA GLN A 422 -12.91 12.17 -22.82
C GLN A 422 -13.69 13.42 -23.24
N VAL A 423 -14.51 13.98 -22.34
CA VAL A 423 -15.33 15.17 -22.62
C VAL A 423 -14.45 16.41 -22.87
N GLN A 424 -13.41 16.58 -22.05
CA GLN A 424 -12.41 17.63 -22.18
C GLN A 424 -11.56 17.40 -23.44
N ALA A 425 -11.07 16.18 -23.68
CA ALA A 425 -10.31 15.83 -24.87
C ALA A 425 -11.11 16.09 -26.17
N THR A 426 -12.39 15.74 -26.18
CA THR A 426 -13.33 16.04 -27.29
C THR A 426 -13.43 17.54 -27.53
N SER A 427 -13.59 18.32 -26.46
CA SER A 427 -13.71 19.77 -26.54
C SER A 427 -12.41 20.43 -27.02
N ALA A 428 -11.26 19.94 -26.54
CA ALA A 428 -9.93 20.39 -26.95
C ALA A 428 -9.66 20.12 -28.44
N CYS A 429 -10.00 18.91 -28.93
CA CYS A 429 -9.91 18.59 -30.34
C CYS A 429 -10.86 19.48 -31.18
N ALA A 430 -12.10 19.69 -30.74
CA ALA A 430 -13.06 20.54 -31.44
C ALA A 430 -12.57 22.00 -31.54
N ALA A 431 -11.97 22.55 -30.47
CA ALA A 431 -11.36 23.87 -30.48
C ALA A 431 -10.17 23.97 -31.46
N ALA A 432 -9.51 22.85 -31.75
CA ALA A 432 -8.45 22.75 -32.76
C ALA A 432 -8.99 22.53 -34.19
N GLY A 433 -10.31 22.46 -34.38
CA GLY A 433 -10.93 22.12 -35.66
C GLY A 433 -10.82 20.62 -36.02
N LYS A 434 -10.59 19.78 -35.02
CA LYS A 434 -10.42 18.32 -35.10
C LYS A 434 -11.54 17.62 -34.31
N ARG A 435 -11.43 16.31 -34.11
CA ARG A 435 -12.29 15.48 -33.24
C ARG A 435 -11.46 14.36 -32.63
N LEU A 436 -11.99 13.63 -31.65
CA LEU A 436 -11.38 12.35 -31.26
C LEU A 436 -11.43 11.35 -32.41
N CYS A 437 -10.46 10.44 -32.41
CA CYS A 437 -10.37 9.36 -33.38
C CYS A 437 -11.39 8.27 -33.07
N SER A 438 -12.03 7.71 -34.09
CA SER A 438 -12.84 6.50 -33.90
C SER A 438 -11.95 5.27 -33.69
N LEU A 439 -12.50 4.19 -33.13
CA LEU A 439 -11.76 2.94 -32.90
C LEU A 439 -11.05 2.42 -34.15
N SER A 440 -11.71 2.45 -35.31
CA SER A 440 -11.14 1.94 -36.56
C SER A 440 -10.01 2.82 -37.10
N GLU A 441 -10.10 4.14 -36.89
CA GLU A 441 -9.05 5.09 -37.26
C GLU A 441 -7.82 4.92 -36.36
N TRP A 442 -8.03 4.88 -35.04
CA TRP A 442 -6.97 4.67 -34.05
C TRP A 442 -6.23 3.36 -34.30
N LEU A 443 -6.98 2.26 -34.44
CA LEU A 443 -6.40 0.94 -34.66
C LEU A 443 -5.63 0.88 -35.99
N SER A 444 -6.19 1.44 -37.06
CA SER A 444 -5.51 1.47 -38.37
C SER A 444 -4.23 2.31 -38.36
N ALA A 445 -4.16 3.38 -37.56
CA ALA A 445 -2.96 4.17 -37.42
C ALA A 445 -1.88 3.42 -36.65
N CYS A 446 -2.26 2.74 -35.57
CA CYS A 446 -1.33 1.99 -34.73
C CYS A 446 -0.77 0.78 -35.48
N GLN A 447 -1.63 -0.05 -36.05
CA GLN A 447 -1.19 -1.31 -36.67
C GLN A 447 -0.46 -1.13 -38.02
N GLY A 448 -0.46 0.08 -38.58
CA GLY A 448 0.22 0.39 -39.82
C GLY A 448 -0.37 -0.30 -41.05
N SER A 449 0.41 -0.39 -42.13
CA SER A 449 0.00 -0.96 -43.41
C SER A 449 -0.14 -2.48 -43.38
N ASN A 450 0.38 -3.13 -42.33
CA ASN A 450 0.50 -4.58 -42.23
C ASN A 450 -0.38 -5.20 -41.14
N ASN A 451 -1.19 -4.40 -40.44
CA ASN A 451 -2.04 -4.84 -39.33
C ASN A 451 -1.23 -5.54 -38.21
N TYR A 452 -0.12 -4.93 -37.81
CA TYR A 452 0.75 -5.48 -36.77
C TYR A 452 0.11 -5.44 -35.36
N ILE A 453 0.64 -6.26 -34.46
CA ILE A 453 0.27 -6.26 -33.02
C ILE A 453 0.81 -5.00 -32.34
N TYR A 454 2.07 -4.64 -32.61
CA TYR A 454 2.75 -3.45 -32.14
C TYR A 454 2.92 -2.46 -33.30
N PRO A 455 3.11 -1.14 -33.05
CA PRO A 455 3.30 -0.16 -34.12
C PRO A 455 4.40 -0.55 -35.13
N TYR A 456 5.45 -1.18 -34.62
CA TYR A 456 6.67 -1.55 -35.35
C TYR A 456 6.74 -3.02 -35.80
N GLY A 457 5.79 -3.89 -35.44
CA GLY A 457 5.85 -5.31 -35.82
C GLY A 457 5.00 -6.26 -34.99
N ASN A 458 5.19 -7.57 -35.17
CA ASN A 458 4.45 -8.61 -34.44
C ASN A 458 5.21 -9.20 -33.23
N THR A 459 6.41 -8.69 -32.96
CA THR A 459 7.25 -9.14 -31.85
C THR A 459 7.60 -7.92 -31.02
N ARG A 460 7.31 -7.95 -29.71
CA ARG A 460 7.63 -6.84 -28.80
C ARG A 460 9.14 -6.61 -28.78
N ILE A 461 9.52 -5.35 -28.81
CA ILE A 461 10.91 -4.90 -28.66
C ILE A 461 10.95 -4.10 -27.36
N SER A 462 11.70 -4.59 -26.37
CA SER A 462 11.86 -3.92 -25.08
C SER A 462 12.51 -2.54 -25.28
N GLY A 463 11.95 -1.50 -24.65
CA GLY A 463 12.43 -0.13 -24.78
C GLY A 463 12.17 0.52 -26.15
N ALA A 464 11.34 -0.10 -27.01
CA ALA A 464 10.94 0.54 -28.25
C ALA A 464 9.90 1.65 -28.03
N CYS A 465 9.03 1.48 -27.03
CA CYS A 465 8.02 2.43 -26.55
C CYS A 465 8.22 2.64 -25.04
N ASN A 466 7.66 3.72 -24.50
CA ASN A 466 7.55 3.93 -23.06
C ASN A 466 6.45 3.04 -22.48
N ASP A 467 6.74 1.80 -22.10
CA ASP A 467 5.72 0.77 -21.83
C ASP A 467 6.05 -0.22 -20.69
N ALA A 468 7.07 0.07 -19.88
CA ALA A 468 7.65 -0.89 -18.94
C ALA A 468 8.20 -0.26 -17.66
N ARG A 469 7.59 0.83 -17.17
CA ARG A 469 8.01 1.47 -15.93
C ARG A 469 7.79 0.54 -14.72
N SER A 470 8.81 0.43 -13.88
CA SER A 470 8.77 -0.22 -12.56
C SER A 470 9.69 0.55 -11.61
N PRO A 471 9.27 0.88 -10.38
CA PRO A 471 8.00 0.53 -9.73
C PRO A 471 6.78 1.30 -10.30
N HIS A 472 5.58 1.05 -9.76
CA HIS A 472 4.37 1.79 -10.14
C HIS A 472 4.48 3.25 -9.66
N PRO A 473 4.18 4.27 -10.49
CA PRO A 473 4.50 5.67 -10.21
C PRO A 473 3.78 6.25 -8.98
N VAL A 474 2.56 5.78 -8.72
CA VAL A 474 1.81 6.19 -7.52
C VAL A 474 2.42 5.60 -6.26
N VAL A 475 2.90 4.35 -6.33
CA VAL A 475 3.53 3.67 -5.18
C VAL A 475 4.88 4.31 -4.89
N GLU A 476 5.66 4.58 -5.93
CA GLU A 476 6.93 5.28 -5.80
C GLU A 476 6.77 6.69 -5.22
N TYR A 477 5.77 7.44 -5.69
CA TYR A 477 5.57 8.80 -5.20
C TYR A 477 5.17 8.85 -3.72
N PHE A 478 4.28 7.95 -3.29
CA PHE A 478 3.77 7.95 -1.92
C PHE A 478 4.55 7.05 -0.95
N GLY A 479 5.53 6.28 -1.44
CA GLY A 479 6.29 5.32 -0.62
C GLY A 479 5.49 4.13 -0.10
N THR A 480 4.20 4.02 -0.44
CA THR A 480 3.29 2.98 0.08
C THR A 480 2.41 2.38 -1.02
N SER A 481 1.89 1.19 -0.77
CA SER A 481 0.87 0.52 -1.61
C SER A 481 -0.53 0.52 -0.98
N ASP A 482 -0.71 1.29 0.10
CA ASP A 482 -1.96 1.40 0.83
C ASP A 482 -3.13 1.86 -0.01
N SER A 483 -4.34 1.46 0.39
CA SER A 483 -5.54 1.68 -0.41
C SER A 483 -5.89 3.15 -0.66
N TRP A 484 -5.44 4.08 0.20
CA TRP A 484 -5.77 5.50 0.09
C TRP A 484 -5.11 6.17 -1.12
N ILE A 485 -3.91 5.71 -1.54
CA ILE A 485 -3.15 6.33 -2.66
C ILE A 485 -3.91 6.26 -3.99
N TRP A 486 -4.81 5.28 -4.14
CA TRP A 486 -5.65 5.12 -5.34
C TRP A 486 -6.75 6.19 -5.46
N SER A 487 -6.94 6.99 -4.41
CA SER A 487 -7.77 8.21 -4.47
C SER A 487 -6.97 9.44 -4.89
N GLU A 488 -5.63 9.38 -4.83
CA GLU A 488 -4.70 10.48 -5.10
C GLU A 488 -4.09 10.44 -6.52
N LEU A 489 -4.74 9.72 -7.45
CA LEU A 489 -4.27 9.58 -8.84
C LEU A 489 -4.26 10.90 -9.63
N GLY A 490 -4.82 11.97 -9.06
CA GLY A 490 -4.78 13.33 -9.58
C GLY A 490 -3.55 14.14 -9.18
N HIS A 491 -2.67 13.59 -8.34
CA HIS A 491 -1.50 14.31 -7.83
C HIS A 491 -0.54 14.69 -8.99
N PRO A 492 -0.18 15.98 -9.17
CA PRO A 492 0.54 16.46 -10.35
C PRO A 492 1.96 15.92 -10.47
N CYS A 493 2.51 15.42 -9.37
CA CYS A 493 3.90 14.95 -9.31
C CYS A 493 4.09 13.55 -9.86
N ILE A 494 3.02 12.74 -9.96
CA ILE A 494 3.08 11.38 -10.49
C ILE A 494 3.67 11.37 -11.92
N ASN A 495 3.24 12.30 -12.77
CA ASN A 495 3.74 12.45 -14.14
C ASN A 495 5.01 13.34 -14.24
N GLN A 496 5.53 13.84 -13.11
CA GLN A 496 6.79 14.59 -13.05
C GLN A 496 7.94 13.75 -12.50
N LEU A 497 7.65 12.56 -11.97
CA LEU A 497 8.66 11.55 -11.62
C LEU A 497 9.55 11.23 -12.82
N HIS A 498 10.78 10.83 -12.53
CA HIS A 498 11.65 10.26 -13.54
C HIS A 498 11.00 9.03 -14.22
N ASP A 499 11.33 8.84 -15.49
CA ASP A 499 10.86 7.74 -16.34
C ASP A 499 9.32 7.56 -16.34
N SER A 500 8.56 8.65 -16.13
CA SER A 500 7.11 8.69 -16.24
C SER A 500 6.67 8.99 -17.67
N LEU A 501 6.49 10.26 -18.04
CA LEU A 501 6.12 10.68 -19.39
C LEU A 501 7.34 10.97 -20.25
N ASP A 502 7.43 10.28 -21.38
CA ASP A 502 8.41 10.59 -22.41
C ASP A 502 7.92 11.76 -23.27
N LEU A 503 8.87 12.59 -23.70
CA LEU A 503 8.59 13.64 -24.68
C LEU A 503 8.15 12.98 -26.00
N THR A 504 7.06 13.49 -26.57
CA THR A 504 6.45 12.94 -27.77
C THR A 504 7.45 12.79 -28.92
N GLY A 505 7.46 11.61 -29.53
CA GLY A 505 8.34 11.28 -30.66
C GLY A 505 9.80 10.99 -30.31
N THR A 506 10.17 10.96 -29.02
CA THR A 506 11.53 10.58 -28.58
C THR A 506 11.80 9.10 -28.80
N ASN A 507 10.77 8.25 -28.62
CA ASN A 507 10.82 6.82 -28.89
C ASN A 507 10.78 6.55 -30.40
N VAL A 508 11.92 6.71 -31.07
CA VAL A 508 12.02 6.60 -32.54
C VAL A 508 11.64 5.23 -33.11
N GLN A 509 11.59 4.19 -32.26
CA GLN A 509 11.11 2.85 -32.64
C GLN A 509 9.61 2.67 -32.38
N CYS A 510 8.99 3.47 -31.51
CA CYS A 510 7.55 3.47 -31.23
C CYS A 510 6.75 4.22 -32.31
N VAL A 511 6.96 3.84 -33.57
CA VAL A 511 6.36 4.52 -34.72
C VAL A 511 5.73 3.50 -35.66
N SER A 512 4.50 3.80 -36.10
CA SER A 512 3.84 2.95 -37.10
C SER A 512 4.42 3.17 -38.49
N SER A 513 4.13 2.27 -39.42
CA SER A 513 4.51 2.47 -40.84
C SER A 513 3.89 3.72 -41.48
N TRP A 514 2.89 4.33 -40.84
CA TRP A 514 2.26 5.59 -41.28
C TRP A 514 2.88 6.83 -40.63
N GLY A 515 3.87 6.66 -39.74
CA GLY A 515 4.62 7.74 -39.11
C GLY A 515 4.02 8.25 -37.80
N HIS A 516 2.98 7.61 -37.27
CA HIS A 516 2.36 7.99 -36.00
C HIS A 516 3.15 7.41 -34.83
N PHE A 517 3.57 8.28 -33.92
CA PHE A 517 4.38 7.96 -32.74
C PHE A 517 3.50 7.67 -31.53
N ASP A 518 4.05 6.93 -30.58
CA ASP A 518 3.55 6.82 -29.20
C ASP A 518 2.10 6.31 -29.12
N LEU A 519 1.67 5.49 -30.10
CA LEU A 519 0.34 4.85 -30.08
C LEU A 519 0.30 3.64 -29.14
N MET A 520 1.43 3.28 -28.55
CA MET A 520 1.56 2.25 -27.53
C MET A 520 2.41 2.81 -26.41
N GLY A 521 1.95 2.66 -25.17
CA GLY A 521 2.64 3.21 -24.01
C GLY A 521 2.47 4.72 -23.89
N ASN A 522 3.32 5.35 -23.07
CA ASN A 522 3.20 6.75 -22.66
C ASN A 522 1.84 7.01 -21.98
N LEU A 523 0.83 7.60 -22.64
CA LEU A 523 -0.50 7.74 -22.06
C LEU A 523 -1.55 6.85 -22.74
N HIS A 524 -2.54 6.45 -21.96
CA HIS A 524 -3.80 5.94 -22.50
C HIS A 524 -4.44 6.98 -23.40
N GLU A 525 -5.01 6.55 -24.53
CA GLU A 525 -5.67 7.48 -25.44
C GLU A 525 -7.18 7.31 -25.49
N TRP A 526 -7.89 8.36 -25.09
CA TRP A 526 -9.32 8.47 -25.32
C TRP A 526 -9.67 8.43 -26.82
N ILE A 527 -10.59 7.55 -27.17
CA ILE A 527 -11.21 7.51 -28.51
C ILE A 527 -12.67 8.00 -28.47
N ASP A 528 -13.25 8.25 -29.64
CA ASP A 528 -14.66 8.63 -29.83
C ASP A 528 -15.60 7.42 -29.64
N ASP A 529 -15.61 6.87 -28.42
CA ASP A 529 -16.53 5.83 -27.98
C ASP A 529 -17.40 6.35 -26.82
N PRO A 530 -18.73 6.47 -26.98
CA PRO A 530 -19.60 6.96 -25.92
C PRO A 530 -19.64 6.07 -24.68
N ALA A 531 -19.13 4.83 -24.74
CA ALA A 531 -18.99 3.97 -23.57
C ALA A 531 -17.83 4.36 -22.65
N GLY A 532 -16.89 5.19 -23.11
CA GLY A 532 -15.63 5.45 -22.42
C GLY A 532 -14.63 4.34 -22.73
N THR A 533 -13.73 4.58 -23.68
CA THR A 533 -12.72 3.59 -24.08
C THR A 533 -11.36 4.26 -24.26
N PHE A 534 -10.34 3.60 -23.72
CA PHE A 534 -8.95 3.95 -23.94
C PHE A 534 -8.24 2.89 -24.77
N LYS A 535 -7.22 3.34 -25.51
CA LYS A 535 -6.37 2.51 -26.36
C LYS A 535 -4.89 2.72 -26.05
N GLY A 536 -4.06 1.77 -26.47
CA GLY A 536 -2.58 1.89 -26.50
C GLY A 536 -1.85 1.42 -25.25
N GLY A 537 -2.50 1.43 -24.09
CA GLY A 537 -1.80 1.24 -22.81
C GLY A 537 -1.17 2.55 -22.36
N TYR A 538 -0.36 2.52 -21.31
CA TYR A 538 0.35 3.67 -20.75
C TYR A 538 1.74 3.22 -20.30
N TYR A 539 2.55 4.12 -19.76
CA TYR A 539 3.96 3.87 -19.46
C TYR A 539 4.24 2.75 -18.44
N VAL A 540 3.23 2.30 -17.70
CA VAL A 540 3.33 1.13 -16.80
C VAL A 540 2.85 -0.17 -17.45
N ASP A 541 1.76 -0.13 -18.24
CA ASP A 541 1.13 -1.32 -18.78
C ASP A 541 0.57 -1.16 -20.19
N THR A 542 0.92 -2.12 -21.04
CA THR A 542 0.49 -2.23 -22.45
C THR A 542 0.12 -3.67 -22.83
N ALA A 543 -0.08 -4.56 -21.85
CA ALA A 543 -0.31 -5.98 -22.11
C ALA A 543 -1.54 -6.56 -21.37
N ILE A 544 -1.86 -6.10 -20.15
CA ILE A 544 -2.91 -6.71 -19.31
C ILE A 544 -4.27 -6.70 -20.02
N ASN A 545 -4.59 -5.62 -20.74
CA ASN A 545 -5.85 -5.45 -21.47
C ASN A 545 -5.71 -5.65 -23.00
N GLY A 546 -4.72 -6.44 -23.41
CA GLY A 546 -4.42 -6.78 -24.81
C GLY A 546 -3.10 -6.18 -25.29
N GLU A 547 -2.37 -6.93 -26.11
CA GLU A 547 -1.01 -6.56 -26.52
C GLU A 547 -0.97 -5.35 -27.47
N GLY A 548 -0.18 -4.34 -27.13
CA GLY A 548 0.20 -3.22 -28.01
C GLY A 548 -1.01 -2.46 -28.56
N CYS A 549 -1.16 -2.43 -29.89
CA CYS A 549 -2.28 -1.76 -30.56
C CYS A 549 -3.65 -2.37 -30.19
N LEU A 550 -3.69 -3.59 -29.69
CA LEU A 550 -4.92 -4.27 -29.27
C LEU A 550 -5.34 -3.88 -27.86
N TYR A 551 -4.47 -3.25 -27.07
CA TYR A 551 -4.78 -2.80 -25.72
C TYR A 551 -6.06 -1.97 -25.69
N THR A 552 -7.06 -2.42 -24.93
CA THR A 552 -8.37 -1.78 -24.85
C THR A 552 -8.92 -1.89 -23.45
N THR A 553 -9.14 -0.75 -22.79
CA THR A 553 -9.81 -0.69 -21.49
C THR A 553 -11.10 0.10 -21.61
N THR A 554 -12.14 -0.43 -20.98
CA THR A 554 -13.49 0.14 -20.91
C THR A 554 -13.99 0.19 -19.46
N ALA A 555 -13.08 0.15 -18.50
CA ALA A 555 -13.42 0.08 -17.08
C ALA A 555 -13.99 1.39 -16.54
N HIS A 556 -13.77 2.50 -17.26
CA HIS A 556 -14.14 3.84 -16.83
C HIS A 556 -15.06 4.53 -17.82
N ASN A 557 -15.93 5.39 -17.30
CA ASN A 557 -16.83 6.21 -18.10
C ASN A 557 -16.10 7.46 -18.64
N VAL A 558 -16.77 8.20 -19.53
CA VAL A 558 -16.25 9.38 -20.24
C VAL A 558 -15.80 10.57 -19.35
N SER A 559 -16.16 10.57 -18.06
CA SER A 559 -15.81 11.62 -17.10
C SER A 559 -14.58 11.28 -16.25
N HIS A 560 -14.10 10.03 -16.33
CA HIS A 560 -12.90 9.59 -15.62
C HIS A 560 -11.65 10.29 -16.15
N TRP A 561 -10.70 10.54 -15.27
CA TRP A 561 -9.37 11.01 -15.60
C TRP A 561 -8.44 10.67 -14.43
N ASP A 562 -7.18 10.42 -14.77
CA ASP A 562 -6.07 10.23 -13.84
C ASP A 562 -4.75 10.52 -14.56
N TYR A 563 -3.63 10.38 -13.86
CA TYR A 563 -2.29 10.57 -14.40
C TYR A 563 -2.03 9.83 -15.73
N SER A 564 -2.62 8.64 -15.93
CA SER A 564 -2.39 7.79 -17.11
C SER A 564 -3.22 8.18 -18.33
N THR A 565 -4.23 9.06 -18.17
CA THR A 565 -5.17 9.40 -19.23
C THR A 565 -4.72 10.57 -20.10
N GLY A 566 -4.66 10.33 -21.41
CA GLY A 566 -4.33 11.28 -22.47
C GLY A 566 -5.21 11.11 -23.71
N PHE A 567 -4.79 11.68 -24.85
CA PHE A 567 -5.55 11.63 -26.10
C PHE A 567 -4.73 12.10 -27.31
N ARG A 568 -5.28 11.84 -28.51
CA ARG A 568 -4.89 12.51 -29.75
C ARG A 568 -6.10 12.76 -30.66
N CYS A 569 -5.97 13.68 -31.60
CA CYS A 569 -7.08 14.06 -32.46
C CYS A 569 -6.99 13.49 -33.88
N CYS A 570 -8.16 13.36 -34.52
CA CYS A 570 -8.37 13.03 -35.92
C CYS A 570 -9.12 14.16 -36.63
N ALA A 571 -8.92 14.28 -37.94
CA ALA A 571 -9.59 15.25 -38.79
C ALA A 571 -9.83 14.68 -40.18
N THR A 572 -10.85 15.18 -40.86
CA THR A 572 -10.99 14.95 -42.30
C THR A 572 -9.95 15.81 -43.03
N LYS A 573 -9.32 15.22 -44.03
CA LYS A 573 -8.37 15.89 -44.92
C LYS A 573 -8.98 17.02 -45.74
#